data_AF-X1JFY7-F1
#
_entry.id   AF-X1JFY7-F1
#
_cell.length_a   1.000
_cell.length_b   1.000
_cell.length_c   1.000
_cell.angle_alpha   90.00
_cell.angle_beta   90.00
_cell.angle_gamma   90.00
#
_symmetry.space_group_name_H-M   'P 1'
#
loop_
_entity.id
_entity.type
_entity.pdbx_description
1 polymer ?
#
loop_
_entity_poly.entity_id
_entity_poly.type
_entity_poly.pdbx_seq_one_letter_code
_entity_poly.pdbx_strand_id
1 'polypeptide(L)'
;ASYILVSVLAVPALMELGVPLITAHLVVFWLCNTGGVTPPVALVAFAASSIARCNPYKAGVAAVKLASPLFIVPILFIYTPILLNGPLLSVIETVISSTIGIITFAGMMQGYWIKRTSVVDRALLGFATLFLFIPNITADLFGITFLIIATFINKKNLESFSII
;
A
#
# COMPACT_ATOMS: atom_id res chain seq x y z
N ALA A 1 11.82 20.31 4.11
CA ALA A 1 12.26 20.81 5.43
C ALA A 1 12.19 19.74 6.52
N SER A 2 11.06 19.05 6.67
CA SER A 2 10.86 18.08 7.77
C SER A 2 11.85 16.90 7.81
N TYR A 3 12.35 16.44 6.65
CA TYR A 3 13.31 15.33 6.57
C TYR A 3 14.56 15.55 7.42
N ILE A 4 15.19 16.73 7.34
CA ILE A 4 16.46 17.01 8.05
C ILE A 4 16.26 16.96 9.57
N LEU A 5 15.13 17.48 10.06
CA LEU A 5 14.82 17.49 11.49
C LEU A 5 14.55 16.08 12.02
N VAL A 6 13.75 15.29 11.27
CA VAL A 6 13.40 13.93 11.68
C VAL A 6 14.58 12.97 11.51
N SER A 7 15.41 13.14 10.47
CA SER A 7 16.53 12.23 10.21
C SER A 7 17.60 12.26 11.29
N VAL A 8 17.89 13.44 11.87
CA VAL A 8 18.87 13.59 12.96
C VAL A 8 18.47 12.79 14.22
N LEU A 9 17.17 12.60 14.46
CA LEU A 9 16.66 11.86 15.62
C LEU A 9 16.30 10.41 15.30
N ALA A 10 15.61 10.17 14.19
CA ALA A 10 15.01 8.88 13.86
C ALA A 10 15.99 7.91 13.18
N VAL A 11 16.93 8.39 12.36
CA VAL A 11 17.88 7.50 11.68
C VAL A 11 18.79 6.78 12.68
N PRO A 12 19.42 7.46 13.67
CA PRO A 12 20.23 6.77 14.68
C PRO A 12 19.43 5.71 15.44
N ALA A 13 18.20 6.02 15.85
CA ALA A 13 17.33 5.08 16.55
C ALA A 13 16.99 3.84 15.70
N LEU A 14 16.72 4.02 14.39
CA LEU A 14 16.49 2.90 13.49
C LEU A 14 17.74 2.04 13.26
N MET A 15 18.92 2.67 13.23
CA MET A 15 20.19 1.93 13.13
C MET A 15 20.47 1.10 14.37
N GLU A 16 20.15 1.60 15.58
CA GLU A 16 20.24 0.82 16.83
C GLU A 16 19.33 -0.42 16.81
N LEU A 17 18.20 -0.34 16.10
CA LEU A 17 17.30 -1.48 15.86
C LEU A 17 17.78 -2.44 14.75
N GLY A 18 18.98 -2.22 14.21
CA GLY A 18 19.60 -3.09 13.19
C GLY A 18 19.18 -2.79 11.75
N VAL A 19 18.48 -1.68 11.50
CA VAL A 19 18.12 -1.28 10.13
C VAL A 19 19.34 -0.70 9.40
N PRO A 20 19.64 -1.14 8.15
CA PRO A 20 20.73 -0.58 7.36
C PRO A 20 20.60 0.94 7.18
N LEU A 21 21.73 1.65 7.15
CA LEU A 21 21.79 3.11 7.05
C LEU A 21 20.93 3.67 5.91
N ILE A 22 21.11 3.13 4.69
CA ILE A 22 20.37 3.59 3.50
C ILE A 22 18.86 3.36 3.65
N THR A 23 18.47 2.21 4.20
CA THR A 23 17.08 1.86 4.46
C THR A 23 16.46 2.82 5.48
N ALA A 24 17.16 3.12 6.57
CA ALA A 24 16.69 4.04 7.59
C ALA A 24 16.45 5.45 7.02
N HIS A 25 17.39 5.96 6.22
CA HIS A 25 17.22 7.25 5.54
C HIS A 25 16.02 7.26 4.57
N LEU A 26 15.84 6.20 3.78
CA LEU A 26 14.73 6.10 2.83
C LEU A 26 13.36 5.98 3.52
N VAL A 27 13.28 5.23 4.62
CA VAL A 27 12.07 5.14 5.46
C VAL A 27 11.67 6.52 5.98
N VAL A 28 12.61 7.25 6.57
CA VAL A 28 12.35 8.59 7.11
C VAL A 28 11.98 9.56 5.99
N PHE A 29 12.70 9.53 4.87
CA PHE A 29 12.41 10.35 3.69
C PHE A 29 11.00 10.09 3.15
N TRP A 30 10.62 8.82 3.00
CA TRP A 30 9.31 8.42 2.49
C TRP A 30 8.16 8.89 3.39
N LEU A 31 8.29 8.66 4.71
CA LEU A 31 7.27 9.07 5.68
C LEU A 31 7.14 10.60 5.77
N CYS A 32 8.26 11.31 5.69
CA CYS A 32 8.26 12.78 5.67
C CYS A 32 7.53 13.34 4.44
N ASN A 33 7.65 12.69 3.27
CA ASN A 33 6.94 13.12 2.07
C ASN A 33 5.45 12.75 2.09
N THR A 34 5.11 11.61 2.67
CA THR A 34 3.73 11.09 2.73
C THR A 34 2.86 11.81 3.77
N GLY A 35 3.46 12.44 4.78
CA GLY A 35 2.73 13.10 5.88
C GLY A 35 1.73 14.17 5.43
N GLY A 36 1.95 14.80 4.28
CA GLY A 36 1.05 15.82 3.72
C GLY A 36 -0.28 15.30 3.18
N VAL A 37 -0.52 13.99 3.16
CA VAL A 37 -1.75 13.42 2.59
C VAL A 37 -2.92 13.31 3.57
N THR A 38 -2.65 13.44 4.88
CA THR A 38 -3.66 13.25 5.94
C THR A 38 -4.40 14.56 6.30
N PRO A 39 -5.74 14.54 6.45
CA PRO A 39 -6.47 15.65 7.08
C PRO A 39 -5.95 15.85 8.51
N PRO A 40 -5.70 17.08 8.98
CA PRO A 40 -6.15 18.39 8.45
C PRO A 40 -5.17 19.11 7.51
N VAL A 41 -4.01 18.52 7.21
CA VAL A 41 -2.88 19.20 6.51
C VAL A 41 -2.87 18.94 5.00
N ALA A 42 -3.83 18.17 4.48
CA ALA A 42 -3.97 17.78 3.06
C ALA A 42 -4.23 18.96 2.10
N LEU A 43 -3.27 19.88 1.98
CA LEU A 43 -3.35 21.16 1.30
C LEU A 43 -3.76 21.00 -0.17
N VAL A 44 -3.18 20.02 -0.87
CA VAL A 44 -3.49 19.74 -2.27
C VAL A 44 -4.94 19.28 -2.43
N ALA A 45 -5.42 18.39 -1.56
CA ALA A 45 -6.80 17.91 -1.59
C ALA A 45 -7.78 19.04 -1.25
N PHE A 46 -7.42 19.92 -0.32
CA PHE A 46 -8.25 21.06 0.07
C PHE A 46 -8.29 22.14 -1.03
N ALA A 47 -7.17 22.41 -1.69
CA ALA A 47 -7.13 23.27 -2.86
C ALA A 47 -7.95 22.69 -4.03
N ALA A 48 -7.84 21.37 -4.28
CA ALA A 48 -8.66 20.71 -5.30
C ALA A 48 -10.16 20.75 -4.97
N SER A 49 -10.53 20.70 -3.68
CA SER A 49 -11.92 20.76 -3.25
C SER A 49 -12.60 22.11 -3.54
N SER A 50 -11.84 23.22 -3.53
CA SER A 50 -12.40 24.54 -3.88
C SER A 50 -12.73 24.64 -5.37
N ILE A 51 -11.93 24.00 -6.22
CA ILE A 51 -12.19 23.88 -7.67
C ILE A 51 -13.39 22.96 -7.92
N ALA A 52 -13.44 21.81 -7.25
CA ALA A 52 -14.51 20.82 -7.40
C ALA A 52 -15.81 21.17 -6.63
N ARG A 53 -15.84 22.28 -5.90
CA ARG A 53 -16.97 22.75 -5.07
C ARG A 53 -17.51 21.67 -4.12
N CYS A 54 -16.63 20.88 -3.52
CA CYS A 54 -17.00 19.82 -2.59
C CYS A 54 -16.47 20.10 -1.17
N ASN A 55 -16.95 19.34 -0.19
CA ASN A 55 -16.48 19.51 1.20
C ASN A 55 -14.98 19.12 1.31
N PRO A 56 -14.10 20.04 1.75
CA PRO A 56 -12.65 19.79 1.83
C PRO A 56 -12.29 18.58 2.70
N TYR A 57 -13.00 18.39 3.80
CA TYR A 57 -12.77 17.27 4.71
C TYR A 57 -13.09 15.94 4.02
N LYS A 58 -14.21 15.84 3.30
CA LYS A 58 -14.55 14.63 2.53
C LYS A 58 -13.53 14.34 1.44
N ALA A 59 -13.04 15.38 0.75
CA ALA A 59 -11.99 15.24 -0.26
C ALA A 59 -10.67 14.73 0.36
N GLY A 60 -10.27 15.26 1.51
CA GLY A 60 -9.08 14.81 2.24
C GLY A 60 -9.17 13.36 2.70
N VAL A 61 -10.32 12.93 3.24
CA VAL A 61 -10.54 11.52 3.62
C VAL A 61 -10.48 10.59 2.40
N ALA A 62 -11.06 11.01 1.27
CA ALA A 62 -10.97 10.26 0.03
C ALA A 62 -9.53 10.17 -0.49
N ALA A 63 -8.75 11.25 -0.37
CA ALA A 63 -7.34 11.26 -0.73
C ALA A 63 -6.52 10.30 0.14
N VAL A 64 -6.74 10.25 1.45
CA VAL A 64 -6.08 9.27 2.34
C VAL A 64 -6.43 7.85 1.95
N LYS A 65 -7.70 7.59 1.64
CA LYS A 65 -8.14 6.26 1.22
C LYS A 65 -7.41 5.80 -0.06
N LEU A 66 -7.18 6.71 -1.01
CA LEU A 66 -6.38 6.45 -2.22
C LEU A 66 -4.88 6.33 -1.94
N ALA A 67 -4.38 7.14 -1.01
CA ALA A 67 -2.99 7.16 -0.60
C ALA A 67 -2.61 6.04 0.38
N SER A 68 -3.58 5.26 0.86
CA SER A 68 -3.37 4.22 1.86
C SER A 68 -2.21 3.25 1.57
N PRO A 69 -1.94 2.81 0.31
CA PRO A 69 -0.81 1.91 0.06
C PRO A 69 0.56 2.54 0.36
N LEU A 70 0.67 3.87 0.32
CA LEU A 70 1.93 4.60 0.60
C LEU A 70 2.41 4.38 2.04
N PHE A 71 1.52 4.09 2.99
CA PHE A 71 1.90 3.87 4.39
C PHE A 71 2.58 2.51 4.64
N ILE A 72 2.41 1.55 3.73
CA ILE A 72 2.99 0.20 3.86
C ILE A 72 4.41 0.15 3.31
N VAL A 73 4.72 0.96 2.30
CA VAL A 73 6.03 0.94 1.62
C VAL A 73 7.24 1.07 2.57
N PRO A 74 7.23 1.92 3.61
CA PRO A 74 8.31 1.98 4.59
C PRO A 74 8.55 0.66 5.34
N ILE A 75 7.49 -0.09 5.61
CA ILE A 75 7.57 -1.42 6.24
C ILE A 75 8.25 -2.39 5.28
N LEU A 76 7.89 -2.34 3.98
CA LEU A 76 8.53 -3.16 2.95
C LEU A 76 10.03 -2.84 2.82
N PHE A 77 10.45 -1.58 2.94
CA PHE A 77 11.87 -1.21 2.91
C PHE A 77 12.68 -1.88 4.03
N ILE A 78 12.10 -2.07 5.21
CA ILE A 78 12.77 -2.65 6.37
C ILE A 78 12.82 -4.19 6.27
N TYR A 79 11.70 -4.82 5.89
CA TYR A 79 11.56 -6.28 5.97
C TYR A 79 11.83 -7.03 4.67
N THR A 80 12.03 -6.33 3.55
CA THR A 80 12.21 -6.97 2.24
C THR A 80 13.47 -6.47 1.54
N PRO A 81 14.08 -7.27 0.63
CA PRO A 81 15.28 -6.87 -0.10
C PRO A 81 15.00 -5.87 -1.24
N ILE A 82 13.85 -5.19 -1.25
CA ILE A 82 13.39 -4.30 -2.34
C ILE A 82 14.36 -3.16 -2.66
N LEU A 83 15.22 -2.79 -1.70
CA LEU A 83 16.26 -1.76 -1.83
C LEU A 83 17.60 -2.30 -2.38
N LEU A 84 17.58 -3.38 -3.16
CA LEU A 84 18.78 -4.01 -3.74
C LEU A 84 19.79 -4.52 -2.69
N ASN A 85 19.31 -4.83 -1.48
CA ASN A 85 20.14 -5.28 -0.37
C ASN A 85 20.46 -6.81 -0.39
N GLY A 86 20.28 -7.48 -1.54
CA GLY A 86 20.40 -8.94 -1.64
C GLY A 86 20.60 -9.45 -3.08
N PRO A 87 20.57 -10.79 -3.29
CA PRO A 87 20.70 -11.39 -4.61
C PRO A 87 19.68 -10.84 -5.60
N LEU A 88 20.11 -10.50 -6.81
CA LEU A 88 19.26 -9.84 -7.82
C LEU A 88 17.93 -10.58 -8.06
N LEU A 89 17.95 -11.91 -8.04
CA LEU A 89 16.74 -12.73 -8.20
C LEU A 89 15.70 -12.49 -7.09
N SER A 90 16.14 -12.42 -5.83
CA SER A 90 15.26 -12.15 -4.69
C SER A 90 14.69 -10.72 -4.71
N VAL A 91 15.47 -9.77 -5.24
CA VAL A 91 15.02 -8.39 -5.42
C VAL A 91 13.92 -8.33 -6.47
N ILE A 92 14.11 -8.99 -7.61
CA ILE A 92 13.11 -9.03 -8.69
C ILE A 92 11.82 -9.69 -8.20
N GLU A 93 11.91 -10.83 -7.52
CA GLU A 93 10.75 -11.51 -6.90
C GLU A 93 10.00 -10.58 -5.95
N THR A 94 10.73 -9.94 -5.03
CA THR A 94 10.16 -8.99 -4.06
C THR A 94 9.50 -7.81 -4.74
N VAL A 95 10.09 -7.23 -5.78
CA VAL A 95 9.54 -6.10 -6.52
C VAL A 95 8.24 -6.50 -7.21
N ILE A 96 8.21 -7.66 -7.88
CA ILE A 96 7.01 -8.17 -8.55
C ILE A 96 5.92 -8.45 -7.52
N SER A 97 6.23 -9.22 -6.48
CA SER A 97 5.25 -9.59 -5.45
C SER A 97 4.71 -8.37 -4.71
N SER A 98 5.58 -7.43 -4.30
CA SER A 98 5.18 -6.18 -3.66
C SER A 98 4.31 -5.30 -4.56
N THR A 99 4.59 -5.27 -5.86
CA THR A 99 3.76 -4.52 -6.83
C THR A 99 2.34 -5.10 -6.87
N ILE A 100 2.21 -6.43 -6.98
CA ILE A 100 0.91 -7.11 -6.97
C ILE A 100 0.21 -6.94 -5.62
N GLY A 101 0.98 -6.99 -4.51
CA GLY A 101 0.50 -6.74 -3.15
C GLY A 101 -0.07 -5.33 -2.99
N ILE A 102 0.59 -4.30 -3.53
CA ILE A 102 0.10 -2.91 -3.50
C ILE A 102 -1.19 -2.77 -4.31
N ILE A 103 -1.27 -3.41 -5.48
CA ILE A 103 -2.48 -3.38 -6.32
C ILE A 103 -3.64 -4.04 -5.56
N THR A 104 -3.45 -5.25 -5.02
CA THR A 104 -4.50 -5.93 -4.22
C THR A 104 -4.91 -5.14 -2.99
N PHE A 105 -3.97 -4.49 -2.31
CA PHE A 105 -4.24 -3.62 -1.17
C PHE A 105 -5.10 -2.42 -1.56
N ALA A 106 -4.79 -1.77 -2.68
CA ALA A 106 -5.61 -0.70 -3.24
C ALA A 106 -7.03 -1.22 -3.58
N GLY A 107 -7.14 -2.40 -4.20
CA GLY A 107 -8.43 -3.05 -4.45
C GLY A 107 -9.28 -3.24 -3.19
N MET A 108 -8.64 -3.75 -2.13
CA MET A 108 -9.26 -3.91 -0.81
C MET A 108 -9.69 -2.56 -0.22
N MET A 109 -8.83 -1.54 -0.27
CA MET A 109 -9.11 -0.24 0.32
C MET A 109 -10.23 0.49 -0.44
N GLN A 110 -10.13 0.58 -1.76
CA GLN A 110 -11.12 1.26 -2.60
C GLN A 110 -12.49 0.58 -2.53
N GLY A 111 -12.54 -0.74 -2.34
CA GLY A 111 -13.78 -1.50 -2.42
C GLY A 111 -14.21 -1.76 -3.87
N TYR A 112 -13.24 -1.77 -4.77
CA TYR A 112 -13.44 -1.97 -6.19
C TYR A 112 -12.24 -2.72 -6.78
N TRP A 113 -12.51 -3.79 -7.52
CA TRP A 113 -11.49 -4.55 -8.25
C TRP A 113 -11.82 -4.55 -9.74
N ILE A 114 -12.64 -5.51 -10.19
CA ILE A 114 -13.31 -5.47 -11.49
C ILE A 114 -14.70 -4.85 -11.32
N LYS A 115 -15.37 -5.18 -10.21
CA LYS A 115 -16.64 -4.63 -9.74
C LYS A 115 -16.54 -4.14 -8.29
N ARG A 116 -17.63 -3.54 -7.79
CA ARG A 116 -17.80 -3.30 -6.35
C ARG A 116 -17.57 -4.61 -5.59
N THR A 117 -16.63 -4.61 -4.66
CA THR A 117 -16.26 -5.81 -3.91
C THR A 117 -17.20 -6.02 -2.72
N SER A 118 -17.60 -7.27 -2.49
CA SER A 118 -18.30 -7.66 -1.28
C SER A 118 -17.34 -7.64 -0.07
N VAL A 119 -17.87 -7.72 1.15
CA VAL A 119 -17.01 -7.84 2.36
C VAL A 119 -16.10 -9.08 2.28
N VAL A 120 -16.58 -10.17 1.66
CA VAL A 120 -15.81 -11.39 1.44
C VAL A 120 -14.68 -11.17 0.44
N ASP A 121 -14.96 -10.52 -0.69
CA ASP A 121 -13.92 -10.20 -1.69
C ASP A 121 -12.82 -9.30 -1.09
N ARG A 122 -13.22 -8.34 -0.24
CA ARG A 122 -12.27 -7.46 0.45
C ARG A 122 -11.41 -8.22 1.46
N ALA A 123 -12.00 -9.16 2.20
CA ALA A 123 -11.25 -10.02 3.12
C ALA A 123 -10.23 -10.89 2.36
N LEU A 124 -10.64 -11.50 1.24
CA LEU A 124 -9.76 -12.31 0.40
C LEU A 124 -8.63 -11.50 -0.23
N LEU A 125 -8.92 -10.29 -0.72
CA LEU A 125 -7.88 -9.36 -1.19
C LEU A 125 -6.93 -8.95 -0.06
N GLY A 126 -7.44 -8.76 1.15
CA GLY A 126 -6.62 -8.49 2.34
C GLY A 126 -5.68 -9.64 2.69
N PHE A 127 -6.17 -10.88 2.65
CA PHE A 127 -5.32 -12.05 2.82
C PHE A 127 -4.28 -12.16 1.69
N ALA A 128 -4.68 -11.95 0.43
CA ALA A 128 -3.76 -11.94 -0.70
C ALA A 128 -2.64 -10.91 -0.50
N THR A 129 -2.98 -9.70 -0.08
CA THR A 129 -2.00 -8.65 0.23
C THR A 129 -1.03 -9.07 1.34
N LEU A 130 -1.51 -9.63 2.46
CA LEU A 130 -0.66 -10.02 3.57
C LEU A 130 0.38 -11.07 3.16
N PHE A 131 -0.03 -12.06 2.35
CA PHE A 131 0.89 -13.08 1.87
C PHE A 131 1.86 -12.56 0.80
N LEU A 132 1.42 -11.67 -0.09
CA LEU A 132 2.28 -11.07 -1.14
C LEU A 132 3.30 -10.06 -0.61
N PHE A 133 3.14 -9.55 0.62
CA PHE A 133 4.14 -8.69 1.23
C PHE A 133 5.27 -9.44 1.92
N ILE A 134 5.16 -10.76 2.05
CA ILE A 134 6.21 -11.61 2.60
C ILE A 134 6.94 -12.23 1.41
N PRO A 135 8.16 -11.77 1.07
CA PRO A 135 8.88 -12.26 -0.10
C PRO A 135 9.34 -13.70 0.13
N ASN A 136 8.51 -14.65 -0.30
CA ASN A 136 8.76 -16.09 -0.23
C ASN A 136 7.89 -16.77 -1.28
N ILE A 137 8.49 -17.55 -2.17
CA ILE A 137 7.82 -18.35 -3.21
C ILE A 137 6.55 -19.07 -2.70
N THR A 138 6.59 -19.64 -1.50
CA THR A 138 5.42 -20.33 -0.91
C THR A 138 4.32 -19.36 -0.51
N ALA A 139 4.68 -18.23 0.12
CA ALA A 139 3.74 -17.19 0.49
C ALA A 139 3.13 -16.52 -0.75
N ASP A 140 3.94 -16.26 -1.77
CA ASP A 140 3.51 -15.72 -3.05
C ASP A 140 2.51 -16.64 -3.74
N LEU A 141 2.72 -17.96 -3.70
CA LEU A 141 1.78 -18.94 -4.26
C LEU A 141 0.43 -18.89 -3.54
N PHE A 142 0.42 -18.81 -2.22
CA PHE A 142 -0.82 -18.62 -1.45
C PHE A 142 -1.49 -17.28 -1.77
N GLY A 143 -0.71 -16.20 -1.82
CA GLY A 143 -1.20 -14.86 -2.16
C GLY A 143 -1.85 -14.79 -3.54
N ILE A 144 -1.20 -15.36 -4.56
CA ILE A 144 -1.74 -15.47 -5.92
C ILE A 144 -3.01 -16.33 -5.93
N THR A 145 -3.04 -17.43 -5.18
CA THR A 145 -4.23 -18.29 -5.08
C THR A 145 -5.42 -17.51 -4.52
N PHE A 146 -5.23 -16.76 -3.43
CA PHE A 146 -6.28 -15.90 -2.87
C PHE A 146 -6.71 -14.79 -3.84
N LEU A 147 -5.78 -14.19 -4.58
CA LEU A 147 -6.07 -13.19 -5.61
C LEU A 147 -6.93 -13.77 -6.73
N ILE A 148 -6.61 -14.97 -7.22
CA ILE A 148 -7.37 -15.66 -8.26
C ILE A 148 -8.77 -15.98 -7.75
N ILE A 149 -8.89 -16.55 -6.55
CA ILE A 149 -10.18 -16.87 -5.93
C ILE A 149 -11.03 -15.61 -5.77
N ALA A 150 -10.45 -14.52 -5.25
CA ALA A 150 -11.14 -13.24 -5.10
C ALA A 150 -11.65 -12.72 -6.46
N THR A 151 -10.83 -12.84 -7.50
CA THR A 151 -11.19 -12.41 -8.86
C THR A 151 -12.31 -13.26 -9.45
N PHE A 152 -12.28 -14.57 -9.26
CA PHE A 152 -13.34 -15.49 -9.71
C PHE A 152 -14.67 -15.24 -9.00
N ILE A 153 -14.66 -15.06 -7.67
CA ILE A 153 -15.88 -14.75 -6.90
C ILE A 153 -16.44 -13.39 -7.33
N ASN A 154 -15.57 -12.38 -7.48
CA ASN A 154 -15.99 -11.05 -7.93
C ASN A 154 -16.60 -11.08 -9.35
N LYS A 155 -16.08 -11.94 -10.24
CA LYS A 155 -16.64 -12.16 -11.57
C LYS A 155 -17.94 -12.98 -11.53
N LYS A 156 -18.10 -13.98 -10.67
CA LYS A 156 -19.35 -14.77 -10.58
C LYS A 156 -20.52 -13.95 -10.05
N ASN A 157 -20.26 -13.03 -9.13
CA ASN A 157 -21.27 -12.07 -8.64
C ASN A 157 -21.77 -11.10 -9.74
N LEU A 158 -21.13 -11.07 -10.91
CA LEU A 158 -21.56 -10.31 -12.10
C LEU A 158 -22.82 -10.90 -12.74
N GLU A 159 -22.92 -12.23 -12.79
CA GLU A 159 -24.00 -12.92 -13.50
C GLU A 159 -25.28 -12.95 -12.66
N SER A 160 -25.17 -13.06 -11.34
CA SER A 160 -26.34 -13.06 -10.44
C SER A 160 -27.08 -11.72 -10.39
N PHE A 161 -26.42 -10.59 -10.71
CA PHE A 161 -27.04 -9.25 -10.69
C PHE A 161 -27.59 -8.84 -12.06
N SER A 162 -27.28 -9.57 -13.15
CA SER A 162 -27.77 -9.29 -14.50
C SER A 162 -29.06 -10.05 -14.85
N ILE A 163 -29.58 -10.88 -13.92
CA ILE A 163 -30.76 -11.74 -14.12
C ILE A 163 -32.00 -11.21 -13.36
N ILE A 164 -31.89 -10.06 -12.68
CA ILE A 164 -33.01 -9.35 -12.05
C ILE A 164 -33.13 -7.98 -12.73
#